data_AF-A0A954YCR7-F1
#
_entry.id   AF-A0A954YCR7-F1
#
_cell.length_a   1.000
_cell.length_b   1.000
_cell.length_c   1.000
_cell.angle_alpha   90.00
_cell.angle_beta   90.00
_cell.angle_gamma   90.00
#
_symmetry.space_group_name_H-M   'P 1'
#
loop_
_entity.id
_entity.type
_entity.pdbx_description
1 polymer ?
#
loop_
_entity_poly.entity_id
_entity_poly.type
_entity_poly.pdbx_seq_one_letter_code
_entity_poly.pdbx_strand_id
1 'polypeptide(L)'
;MDVILNEFERRVLGVLMEKALTQPAGYPMTVNSIVAGCNQKSNRDPVMEVDEDVVWSTLESLRERGLVSKVLPPPGSRAERFKHDVSQALNWQTPQRAIMTELMLRGPQTPGELRTRCERMAPFP
;
A
#
# COMPACT_ATOMS: atom_id res chain seq x y z
N MET A 1 1.57 15.27 13.18
CA MET A 1 1.27 15.54 11.77
C MET A 1 -0.06 14.86 11.50
N ASP A 2 -1.10 15.63 11.20
CA ASP A 2 -2.40 15.05 10.83
C ASP A 2 -2.32 14.57 9.39
N VAL A 3 -2.41 13.25 9.19
CA VAL A 3 -2.30 12.62 7.88
C VAL A 3 -3.70 12.27 7.40
N ILE A 4 -4.30 13.16 6.61
CA ILE A 4 -5.56 12.90 5.91
C ILE A 4 -5.23 12.42 4.49
N LEU A 5 -5.64 11.20 4.14
CA LEU A 5 -5.42 10.62 2.82
C LEU A 5 -6.72 10.67 2.01
N ASN A 6 -6.63 11.12 0.75
CA ASN A 6 -7.73 10.94 -0.19
C ASN A 6 -7.89 9.45 -0.58
N GLU A 7 -8.91 9.12 -1.37
CA GLU A 7 -9.23 7.74 -1.74
C GLU A 7 -8.13 7.04 -2.55
N PHE A 8 -7.48 7.76 -3.48
CA PHE A 8 -6.38 7.22 -4.28
C PHE A 8 -5.11 7.05 -3.45
N GLU A 9 -4.75 8.04 -2.64
CA GLU A 9 -3.62 7.96 -1.72
C GLU A 9 -3.75 6.79 -0.76
N ARG A 10 -4.94 6.62 -0.17
CA ARG A 10 -5.26 5.50 0.70
C ARG A 10 -5.10 4.17 -0.02
N ARG A 11 -5.63 4.06 -1.25
CA ARG A 11 -5.55 2.85 -2.08
C ARG A 11 -4.11 2.52 -2.43
N VAL A 12 -3.35 3.45 -2.98
CA VAL A 12 -1.96 3.27 -3.41
C VAL A 12 -1.06 2.91 -2.23
N LEU A 13 -1.18 3.64 -1.12
CA LEU A 13 -0.40 3.37 0.09
C LEU A 13 -0.73 1.99 0.68
N GLY A 14 -2.03 1.65 0.76
CA GLY A 14 -2.50 0.35 1.21
C GLY A 14 -1.97 -0.79 0.34
N VAL A 15 -1.93 -0.63 -0.99
CA VAL A 15 -1.37 -1.64 -1.91
C VAL A 15 0.11 -1.85 -1.65
N LEU A 16 0.90 -0.78 -1.51
CA LEU A 16 2.33 -0.88 -1.20
C LEU A 16 2.57 -1.60 0.13
N MET A 17 1.80 -1.28 1.17
CA MET A 17 1.90 -1.93 2.47
C MET A 17 1.48 -3.41 2.42
N GLU A 18 0.39 -3.74 1.72
CA GLU A 18 -0.07 -5.12 1.53
C GLU A 18 1.01 -5.97 0.85
N LYS A 19 1.59 -5.47 -0.25
CA LYS A 19 2.58 -6.23 -1.02
C LYS A 19 3.92 -6.33 -0.29
N ALA A 20 4.32 -5.31 0.47
CA ALA A 20 5.50 -5.40 1.32
C ALA A 20 5.39 -6.55 2.34
N LEU A 21 4.20 -6.77 2.90
CA LEU A 21 3.96 -7.82 3.90
C LEU A 21 3.72 -9.19 3.28
N THR A 22 2.97 -9.26 2.18
CA THR A 22 2.51 -10.55 1.61
C THR A 22 3.34 -11.07 0.44
N GLN A 23 4.07 -10.19 -0.26
CA GLN A 23 4.77 -10.50 -1.52
C GLN A 23 6.14 -9.79 -1.59
N PRO A 24 7.05 -10.04 -0.63
CA PRO A 24 8.31 -9.29 -0.51
C PRO A 24 9.22 -9.42 -1.75
N ALA A 25 9.15 -10.54 -2.49
CA ALA A 25 9.92 -10.73 -3.72
C ALA A 25 9.55 -9.75 -4.84
N GLY A 26 8.32 -9.25 -4.87
CA GLY A 26 7.84 -8.27 -5.85
C GLY A 26 8.04 -6.81 -5.43
N TYR A 27 8.64 -6.58 -4.27
CA TYR A 27 8.78 -5.26 -3.65
C TYR A 27 10.26 -4.81 -3.68
N PRO A 28 10.57 -3.53 -3.98
CA PRO A 28 9.69 -2.40 -4.27
C PRO A 28 8.98 -2.53 -5.63
N MET A 29 7.80 -1.92 -5.75
CA MET A 29 6.87 -2.16 -6.87
C MET A 29 7.02 -1.15 -7.99
N THR A 30 6.81 -1.59 -9.24
CA THR A 30 6.65 -0.68 -10.40
C THR A 30 5.25 -0.07 -10.43
N VAL A 31 5.07 1.03 -11.17
CA VAL A 31 3.77 1.70 -11.35
C VAL A 31 2.71 0.71 -11.86
N ASN A 32 3.03 -0.08 -12.90
CA ASN A 32 2.12 -1.10 -13.44
C ASN A 32 1.69 -2.13 -12.39
N SER A 33 2.61 -2.54 -11.51
CA SER A 33 2.29 -3.47 -10.43
C SER A 33 1.37 -2.83 -9.39
N ILE A 34 1.52 -1.53 -9.15
CA ILE A 34 0.67 -0.75 -8.23
C ILE A 34 -0.72 -0.57 -8.84
N VAL A 35 -0.83 -0.20 -10.12
CA VAL A 35 -2.12 -0.14 -10.86
C VAL A 35 -2.87 -1.46 -10.75
N ALA A 36 -2.19 -2.57 -11.08
CA ALA A 36 -2.78 -3.91 -10.96
C ALA A 36 -3.23 -4.23 -9.52
N GLY A 37 -2.45 -3.79 -8.52
CA GLY A 37 -2.80 -3.91 -7.10
C GLY A 37 -4.00 -3.05 -6.68
N CYS A 38 -4.14 -1.84 -7.25
CA CYS A 38 -5.25 -0.94 -6.95
C CYS A 38 -6.57 -1.49 -7.48
N ASN A 39 -6.53 -2.15 -8.64
CA ASN A 39 -7.70 -2.63 -9.40
C ASN A 39 -8.03 -4.12 -9.13
N GLN A 40 -7.45 -4.73 -8.10
CA GLN A 40 -7.80 -6.11 -7.74
C GLN A 40 -9.29 -6.22 -7.37
N LYS A 41 -9.97 -7.23 -7.92
CA LYS A 41 -11.40 -7.50 -7.61
C LYS A 41 -11.61 -8.06 -6.21
N SER A 42 -10.58 -8.71 -5.65
CA SER A 42 -10.60 -9.26 -4.31
C SER A 42 -9.85 -8.33 -3.35
N ASN A 43 -10.26 -8.36 -2.09
CA ASN A 43 -9.64 -7.60 -1.02
C ASN A 43 -9.60 -6.09 -1.24
N ARG A 44 -10.58 -5.55 -1.96
CA ARG A 44 -10.80 -4.11 -2.19
C ARG A 44 -12.25 -3.77 -1.96
N ASP A 45 -12.51 -2.68 -1.24
CA ASP A 45 -13.83 -2.08 -1.10
C ASP A 45 -13.67 -0.55 -1.00
N PRO A 46 -14.13 0.23 -1.98
CA PRO A 46 -14.77 -0.22 -3.23
C PRO A 46 -13.77 -0.84 -4.21
N VAL A 47 -14.24 -1.64 -5.16
CA VAL A 47 -13.44 -1.95 -6.36
C VAL A 47 -13.26 -0.66 -7.15
N MET A 48 -12.03 -0.38 -7.57
CA MET A 48 -11.68 0.84 -8.33
C MET A 48 -11.12 0.47 -9.69
N GLU A 49 -11.21 1.41 -10.63
CA GLU A 49 -10.48 1.41 -11.89
C GLU A 49 -9.57 2.64 -11.88
N VAL A 50 -8.33 2.44 -11.47
CA VAL A 50 -7.29 3.47 -11.41
C VAL A 50 -6.34 3.27 -12.58
N ASP A 51 -6.04 4.33 -13.32
CA ASP A 51 -5.07 4.32 -14.42
C ASP A 51 -3.64 4.64 -13.94
N GLU A 52 -2.69 4.59 -14.88
CA GLU A 52 -1.28 4.82 -14.60
C GLU A 52 -0.99 6.27 -14.19
N ASP A 53 -1.65 7.25 -14.82
CA ASP A 53 -1.44 8.68 -14.57
C ASP A 53 -1.90 9.06 -13.16
N VAL A 54 -3.05 8.56 -12.71
CA VAL A 54 -3.56 8.75 -11.35
C VAL A 54 -2.65 8.10 -10.32
N VAL A 55 -2.14 6.89 -10.59
CA VAL A 55 -1.17 6.25 -9.68
C VAL A 55 0.11 7.06 -9.62
N TRP A 56 0.62 7.56 -10.74
CA TRP A 56 1.81 8.38 -10.81
C TRP A 56 1.69 9.66 -9.98
N SER A 57 0.63 10.45 -10.21
CA SER A 57 0.39 11.68 -9.46
C SER A 57 0.20 11.42 -7.97
N THR A 58 -0.45 10.31 -7.62
CA THR A 58 -0.67 9.89 -6.23
C THR A 58 0.65 9.51 -5.55
N LEU A 59 1.54 8.81 -6.24
CA LEU A 59 2.86 8.45 -5.73
C LEU A 59 3.70 9.71 -5.44
N GLU A 60 3.68 10.70 -6.34
CA GLU A 60 4.39 11.96 -6.09
C GLU A 60 3.79 12.72 -4.89
N SER A 61 2.46 12.81 -4.76
CA SER A 61 1.81 13.38 -3.56
C SER A 61 2.25 12.68 -2.27
N LEU A 62 2.26 11.34 -2.27
CA LEU A 62 2.70 10.55 -1.11
C LEU A 62 4.19 10.70 -0.80
N ARG A 63 5.02 10.96 -1.82
CA ARG A 63 6.47 11.23 -1.66
C ARG A 63 6.72 12.58 -1.02
N GLU A 64 6.02 13.63 -1.43
CA GLU A 64 6.10 14.95 -0.80
C GLU A 64 5.74 14.90 0.69
N ARG A 65 4.88 13.95 1.07
CA ARG A 65 4.46 13.69 2.45
C ARG A 65 5.38 12.75 3.22
N GLY A 66 6.43 12.22 2.59
CA GLY A 66 7.37 11.28 3.20
C GLY A 66 6.78 9.90 3.52
N LEU A 67 5.66 9.52 2.87
CA LEU A 67 5.00 8.23 3.08
C LEU A 67 5.45 7.17 2.08
N VAL A 68 6.05 7.59 0.96
CA VAL A 68 6.56 6.76 -0.13
C VAL A 68 7.92 7.28 -0.57
N SER A 69 8.78 6.38 -1.04
CA SER A 69 10.05 6.71 -1.69
C SER A 69 10.19 5.97 -3.01
N LYS A 70 10.78 6.66 -3.98
CA LYS A 70 11.27 6.05 -5.22
C LYS A 70 12.61 5.36 -4.96
N VAL A 71 12.78 4.17 -5.50
CA VAL A 71 13.96 3.33 -5.38
C VAL A 71 14.62 3.21 -6.74
N LEU A 72 15.95 3.31 -6.77
CA LEU A 72 16.71 3.08 -7.98
C LEU A 72 16.45 1.67 -8.52
N PRO A 73 16.24 1.52 -9.83
CA PRO A 73 16.04 0.20 -10.40
C PRO A 73 17.30 -0.65 -10.24
N PRO A 74 17.15 -1.99 -10.12
CA PRO A 74 18.28 -2.90 -10.20
C PRO A 74 19.05 -2.71 -11.52
N PRO A 75 20.37 -2.99 -11.55
CA PRO A 75 21.16 -2.95 -12.77
C PRO A 75 20.48 -3.72 -13.92
N GLY A 76 20.33 -3.08 -15.07
CA GLY A 76 19.67 -3.67 -16.25
C GLY A 76 18.15 -3.44 -16.32
N SER A 77 17.52 -2.90 -15.28
CA SER A 77 16.14 -2.43 -15.33
C SER A 77 16.09 -0.91 -15.47
N ARG A 78 15.12 -0.40 -16.25
CA ARG A 78 14.82 1.03 -16.38
C ARG A 78 13.52 1.43 -15.69
N ALA A 79 12.76 0.46 -15.21
CA ALA A 79 11.44 0.71 -14.64
C ALA A 79 11.58 1.25 -13.22
N GLU A 80 10.95 2.40 -12.99
CA GLU A 80 10.98 3.07 -11.70
C GLU A 80 10.17 2.28 -10.67
N ARG A 81 10.70 2.21 -9.44
CA ARG A 81 10.12 1.40 -8.36
C ARG A 81 9.85 2.24 -7.13
N PHE A 82 8.83 1.87 -6.37
CA PHE A 82 8.36 2.61 -5.20
C PHE A 82 8.22 1.69 -3.99
N LYS A 83 8.54 2.24 -2.82
CA LYS A 83 8.32 1.63 -1.51
C LYS A 83 7.53 2.58 -0.61
N HIS A 84 6.71 2.05 0.28
CA HIS A 84 6.19 2.81 1.40
C HIS A 84 7.28 3.04 2.47
N ASP A 85 7.18 4.15 3.19
CA ASP A 85 8.06 4.52 4.32
C ASP A 85 7.28 4.67 5.64
N VAL A 86 6.02 4.23 5.65
CA VAL A 86 5.09 4.30 6.79
C VAL A 86 5.67 3.80 8.12
N SER A 87 6.55 2.80 8.12
CA SER A 87 7.20 2.33 9.36
C SER A 87 8.09 3.40 10.00
N GLN A 88 8.79 4.19 9.18
CA GLN A 88 9.62 5.30 9.67
C GLN A 88 8.77 6.54 9.92
N ALA A 89 7.84 6.85 9.01
CA ALA A 89 7.03 8.07 9.10
C ALA A 89 6.04 8.05 10.28
N LEU A 90 5.42 6.90 10.58
CA LEU A 90 4.35 6.78 11.58
C LEU A 90 4.71 5.88 12.77
N ASN A 91 5.93 5.32 12.79
CA ASN A 91 6.40 4.41 13.83
C ASN A 91 5.48 3.19 14.07
N TRP A 92 4.83 2.70 13.01
CA TRP A 92 3.93 1.56 13.09
C TRP A 92 4.68 0.23 13.04
N GLN A 93 4.35 -0.65 13.99
CA GLN A 93 4.80 -2.03 14.02
C GLN A 93 4.05 -2.89 13.00
N THR A 94 4.56 -4.10 12.72
CA THR A 94 3.97 -5.01 11.72
C THR A 94 2.48 -5.31 11.94
N PRO A 95 1.99 -5.65 13.16
CA PRO A 95 0.56 -5.87 13.38
C PRO A 95 -0.30 -4.62 13.13
N GLN A 96 0.19 -3.44 13.55
CA GLN A 96 -0.48 -2.16 13.31
C GLN A 96 -0.56 -1.86 11.81
N ARG A 97 0.53 -2.09 11.07
CA ARG A 97 0.54 -1.92 9.61
C ARG A 97 -0.43 -2.88 8.93
N ALA A 98 -0.52 -4.13 9.37
CA ALA A 98 -1.47 -5.10 8.81
C ALA A 98 -2.93 -4.63 8.99
N ILE A 99 -3.31 -4.21 10.21
CA ILE A 99 -4.65 -3.67 10.47
C ILE A 99 -4.92 -2.42 9.64
N MET A 100 -3.98 -1.46 9.64
CA MET A 100 -4.15 -0.22 8.89
C MET A 100 -4.24 -0.47 7.38
N THR A 101 -3.46 -1.42 6.85
CA THR A 101 -3.54 -1.85 5.45
C THR A 101 -4.93 -2.38 5.11
N GLU A 102 -5.47 -3.28 5.95
CA GLU A 102 -6.78 -3.88 5.73
C GLU A 102 -7.91 -2.84 5.77
N LEU A 103 -7.85 -1.91 6.74
CA LEU A 103 -8.81 -0.80 6.85
C LEU A 103 -8.69 0.19 5.69
N MET A 104 -7.48 0.45 5.18
CA MET A 104 -7.27 1.32 4.02
C MET A 104 -7.84 0.71 2.74
N LEU A 105 -7.77 -0.61 2.59
CA LEU A 105 -8.16 -1.31 1.37
C LEU A 105 -9.65 -1.71 1.34
N ARG A 106 -10.25 -1.94 2.51
CA ARG A 106 -11.63 -2.44 2.63
C ARG A 106 -12.54 -1.68 3.60
N GLY A 107 -12.08 -0.53 4.11
CA GLY A 107 -12.89 0.31 4.98
C GLY A 107 -13.17 -0.29 6.37
N PRO A 108 -14.21 0.22 7.06
CA PRO A 108 -14.57 -0.18 8.42
C PRO A 108 -14.90 -1.67 8.53
N GLN A 109 -14.29 -2.34 9.50
CA GLN A 109 -14.43 -3.77 9.73
C GLN A 109 -14.47 -4.06 11.23
N THR A 110 -15.13 -5.16 11.60
CA THR A 110 -15.15 -5.62 13.00
C THR A 110 -13.79 -6.21 13.40
N PRO A 111 -13.47 -6.26 14.71
CA PRO A 111 -12.24 -6.89 15.18
C PRO A 111 -12.10 -8.37 14.76
N GLY A 112 -13.21 -9.11 14.71
CA GLY A 112 -13.22 -10.50 14.25
C GLY A 112 -12.84 -10.63 12.77
N GLU A 113 -13.38 -9.77 11.92
CA GLU A 113 -13.02 -9.74 10.49
C GLU A 113 -11.55 -9.35 10.29
N LEU A 114 -11.06 -8.35 11.03
CA LEU A 114 -9.67 -7.92 10.96
C LEU A 114 -8.71 -9.04 11.36
N ARG A 115 -9.02 -9.81 12.41
CA ARG A 115 -8.21 -10.95 12.86
C ARG A 115 -8.01 -11.97 11.74
N THR A 116 -9.09 -12.34 11.04
CA THR A 116 -9.02 -13.29 9.92
C THR A 116 -8.37 -12.69 8.67
N ARG A 117 -8.73 -11.47 8.28
CA ARG A 117 -8.27 -10.88 7.00
C ARG A 117 -6.82 -10.41 7.05
N CYS A 118 -6.30 -10.06 8.24
CA CYS A 118 -4.92 -9.64 8.43
C CYS A 118 -3.93 -10.80 8.62
N GLU A 119 -4.41 -12.05 8.79
CA GLU A 119 -3.57 -13.21 9.13
C GLU A 119 -2.43 -13.45 8.15
N ARG A 120 -2.67 -13.22 6.85
CA ARG A 120 -1.64 -13.31 5.80
C ARG A 120 -0.57 -12.21 5.85
N MET A 121 -0.85 -11.11 6.55
CA MET A 121 0.04 -9.95 6.66
C MET A 121 0.85 -9.96 7.95
N ALA A 122 0.23 -10.39 9.05
CA ALA A 122 0.88 -10.52 10.35
C ALA A 122 0.15 -11.55 11.22
N PRO A 123 0.87 -12.30 12.07
CA PRO A 123 0.24 -13.14 13.08
C PRO A 123 -0.39 -12.28 14.18
N PHE A 124 -1.59 -12.67 14.63
CA PHE A 124 -2.27 -12.06 15.77
C PHE A 124 -2.54 -13.15 16.83
N PRO A 125 -2.25 -12.88 18.12
CA PRO A 125 -2.55 -13.79 19.21
C PRO A 125 -4.07 -13.95 19.41
#